data_AF-A0A8S3JGE9-F1
#
_entry.id   AF-A0A8S3JGE9-F1
#
_cell.length_a   1.000
_cell.length_b   1.000
_cell.length_c   1.000
_cell.angle_alpha   90.00
_cell.angle_beta   90.00
_cell.angle_gamma   90.00
#
_symmetry.space_group_name_H-M   'P 1'
#
loop_
_entity.id
_entity.type
_entity.pdbx_description
1 polymer ?
#
loop_
_entity_poly.entity_id
_entity_poly.type
_entity_poly.pdbx_seq_one_letter_code
_entity_poly.pdbx_strand_id
1 'polypeptide(L)'
;LTSWWDVYETLANILKMAEESDLFDPLRVNWRPTTSGISLFHPIPERTCSSAGIRKKYCPCSRAKALDANLSIVKELATASIKHINNVYLKAHRHLCMVYTLKTVIRAEVEEFQNANSTNTNGSLRNNFTHLFTVLFEVLP
;
A
#
# COMPACT_ATOMS: atom_id res chain seq x y z
N LEU A 1 1.37 -8.10 4.93
CA LEU A 1 1.89 -7.43 6.15
C LEU A 1 3.14 -8.15 6.62
N THR A 2 4.24 -7.41 6.82
CA THR A 2 5.48 -7.93 7.41
C THR A 2 5.63 -7.53 8.87
N SER A 3 6.44 -8.26 9.63
CA SER A 3 6.76 -7.98 11.03
C SER A 3 8.22 -8.31 11.34
N TRP A 4 8.69 -7.94 12.54
CA TRP A 4 10.05 -8.29 12.98
C TRP A 4 10.28 -9.80 13.09
N TRP A 5 9.21 -10.60 13.19
CA TRP A 5 9.30 -12.06 13.17
C TRP A 5 9.76 -12.57 11.80
N ASP A 6 9.36 -11.90 10.70
CA ASP A 6 9.82 -12.27 9.37
C ASP A 6 11.33 -12.03 9.19
N VAL A 7 11.85 -10.97 9.80
CA VAL A 7 13.31 -10.71 9.84
C VAL A 7 14.03 -11.81 10.61
N TYR A 8 13.52 -12.20 11.78
CA TYR A 8 14.07 -13.31 12.55
C TYR A 8 14.11 -14.61 11.73
N GLU A 9 13.02 -14.98 11.07
CA GLU A 9 12.95 -16.17 10.21
C GLU A 9 13.90 -16.08 9.00
N THR A 10 14.08 -14.89 8.45
CA THR A 10 15.02 -14.66 7.35
C THR A 10 16.45 -14.93 7.81
N LEU A 11 16.84 -14.43 8.99
CA LEU A 11 18.15 -14.71 9.57
C LEU A 11 18.34 -16.19 9.88
N ALA A 12 17.31 -16.87 10.40
CA ALA A 12 17.34 -18.31 10.64
C ALA A 12 17.51 -19.11 9.34
N ASN A 13 16.83 -18.70 8.27
CA ASN A 13 16.99 -19.27 6.94
C ASN A 13 18.43 -19.06 6.41
N ILE A 14 19.03 -17.87 6.61
CA ILE A 14 20.43 -17.59 6.25
C ILE A 14 21.41 -18.50 7.00
N LEU A 15 21.22 -18.68 8.30
CA LEU A 15 22.08 -19.57 9.09
C LEU A 15 21.99 -21.02 8.59
N LYS A 16 20.80 -21.48 8.19
CA LYS A 16 20.62 -22.82 7.61
C LYS A 16 21.26 -22.98 6.24
N MET A 17 21.23 -21.95 5.38
CA MET A 17 22.01 -21.95 4.13
C MET A 17 23.51 -22.13 4.40
N ALA A 18 24.03 -21.44 5.41
CA ALA A 18 25.46 -21.54 5.75
C ALA A 18 25.87 -22.92 6.29
N GLU A 19 24.94 -23.67 6.89
CA GLU A 19 25.16 -25.06 7.35
C GLU A 19 25.15 -26.07 6.19
N GLU A 20 24.32 -25.83 5.17
CA GLU A 20 24.18 -26.69 3.98
C GLU A 20 25.12 -26.20 2.87
N SER A 21 26.38 -26.62 2.91
CA SER A 21 27.49 -26.12 2.06
C SER A 21 27.25 -26.12 0.55
N ASP A 22 26.27 -26.90 0.07
CA ASP A 22 25.91 -27.03 -1.35
C ASP A 22 24.66 -26.20 -1.73
N LEU A 23 24.06 -25.47 -0.80
CA LEU A 23 22.76 -24.81 -0.97
C LEU A 23 22.81 -23.30 -0.67
N PHE A 24 23.12 -22.50 -1.69
CA PHE A 24 22.98 -21.03 -1.65
C PHE A 24 21.58 -20.53 -2.08
N ASP A 25 20.62 -21.44 -2.26
CA ASP A 25 19.25 -21.09 -2.65
C ASP A 25 18.33 -21.03 -1.42
N PRO A 26 17.92 -19.83 -0.95
CA PRO A 26 17.10 -19.67 0.24
C PRO A 26 15.70 -20.30 0.13
N LEU A 27 15.24 -20.60 -1.10
CA LEU A 27 13.96 -21.25 -1.36
C LEU A 27 14.02 -22.77 -1.23
N ARG A 28 15.22 -23.34 -1.26
CA ARG A 28 15.45 -24.80 -1.19
C ARG A 28 15.80 -25.28 0.21
N VAL A 29 16.12 -24.36 1.12
CA VAL A 29 16.46 -24.66 2.50
C VAL A 29 15.25 -25.20 3.24
N ASN A 30 15.42 -26.34 3.89
CA ASN A 30 14.39 -26.89 4.77
C ASN A 30 14.40 -26.16 6.13
N TRP A 31 13.89 -24.94 6.15
CA TRP A 31 13.67 -24.16 7.37
C TRP A 31 12.20 -24.31 7.80
N ARG A 32 11.96 -24.43 9.11
CA ARG A 32 10.60 -24.52 9.67
C ARG A 32 10.17 -23.14 10.17
N PRO A 33 9.23 -22.45 9.49
CA PRO A 33 8.72 -21.17 9.97
C PRO A 33 8.01 -21.31 11.31
N THR A 34 8.14 -20.29 12.17
CA THR A 34 7.26 -20.15 13.33
C THR A 34 5.84 -19.78 12.91
N THR A 35 4.90 -19.80 13.88
CA THR A 35 3.50 -19.42 13.64
C THR A 35 3.31 -17.93 13.30
N SER A 36 4.28 -17.08 13.63
CA SER A 36 4.15 -15.61 13.53
C SER A 36 4.99 -14.98 12.43
N GLY A 37 6.03 -15.68 11.94
CA GLY A 37 6.99 -15.17 10.96
C GLY A 37 7.17 -16.11 9.77
N ILE A 38 7.60 -15.55 8.65
CA ILE A 38 8.09 -16.29 7.49
C ILE A 38 9.34 -15.60 6.93
N SER A 39 10.30 -16.35 6.38
CA SER A 39 11.49 -15.79 5.74
C SER A 39 11.08 -14.89 4.58
N LEU A 40 11.68 -13.69 4.50
CA LEU A 40 11.43 -12.68 3.46
C LEU A 40 11.90 -13.11 2.07
N PHE A 41 12.63 -14.22 1.97
CA PHE A 41 12.91 -14.86 0.68
C PHE A 41 11.67 -15.52 0.08
N HIS A 42 10.63 -15.78 0.89
CA HIS A 42 9.38 -16.36 0.46
C HIS A 42 8.27 -15.28 0.34
N PRO A 43 7.27 -15.50 -0.54
CA PRO A 43 6.12 -14.61 -0.63
C PRO A 43 5.41 -14.47 0.71
N ILE A 44 5.11 -13.23 1.09
CA ILE A 44 4.40 -12.94 2.34
C ILE A 44 2.90 -13.12 2.13
N PRO A 45 2.23 -14.02 2.88
CA PRO A 45 0.79 -14.19 2.75
C PRO A 45 0.04 -12.96 3.30
N GLU A 46 -1.23 -12.85 2.91
CA GLU A 46 -2.15 -11.89 3.53
C GLU A 46 -2.33 -12.23 5.01
N ARG A 47 -1.95 -11.29 5.88
CA ARG A 47 -1.91 -11.49 7.33
C ARG A 47 -2.52 -10.31 8.10
N THR A 48 -3.22 -10.64 9.18
CA THR A 48 -3.63 -9.68 10.21
C THR A 48 -2.45 -9.35 11.12
N CYS A 49 -2.55 -8.27 11.91
CA CYS A 49 -1.53 -7.98 12.93
C CYS A 49 -1.39 -9.13 13.94
N SER A 50 -2.51 -9.76 14.33
CA SER A 50 -2.51 -10.90 15.26
C SER A 50 -1.72 -12.09 14.70
N SER A 51 -2.00 -12.49 13.45
CA SER A 51 -1.30 -13.60 12.79
C SER A 51 0.16 -13.28 12.44
N ALA A 52 0.53 -12.00 12.36
CA ALA A 52 1.92 -11.57 12.17
C ALA A 52 2.66 -11.33 13.49
N GLY A 53 2.09 -11.73 14.63
CA GLY A 53 2.69 -11.56 15.96
C GLY A 53 2.83 -10.10 16.43
N ILE A 54 2.12 -9.16 15.79
CA ILE A 54 2.12 -7.73 16.11
C ILE A 54 1.01 -7.45 17.13
N ARG A 55 1.38 -6.95 18.31
CA ARG A 55 0.41 -6.55 19.33
C ARG A 55 -0.49 -5.42 18.79
N LYS A 56 -1.77 -5.44 19.16
CA LYS A 56 -2.79 -4.47 18.69
C LYS A 56 -2.33 -3.00 18.75
N LYS A 57 -1.63 -2.61 19.82
CA LYS A 57 -1.09 -1.24 20.01
C LYS A 57 0.00 -0.82 19.01
N TYR A 58 0.64 -1.77 18.34
CA TYR A 58 1.66 -1.54 17.31
C TYR A 58 1.16 -1.89 15.91
N CYS A 59 -0.13 -2.23 15.78
CA CYS A 59 -0.72 -2.50 14.48
C CYS A 59 -0.86 -1.18 13.72
N PRO A 60 -0.40 -1.10 12.45
CA PRO A 60 -0.62 0.10 11.64
C PRO A 60 -2.12 0.40 11.54
N CYS A 61 -2.50 1.60 11.98
CA CYS A 61 -3.89 2.05 12.00
C CYS A 61 -4.41 2.40 10.61
N SER A 62 -3.56 2.94 9.73
CA SER A 62 -3.87 3.17 8.32
C SER A 62 -3.36 1.99 7.50
N ARG A 63 -4.28 1.29 6.85
CA ARG A 63 -3.96 0.39 5.74
C ARG A 63 -4.65 0.92 4.51
N ALA A 64 -3.91 1.04 3.42
CA ALA A 64 -4.49 1.27 2.11
C ALA A 64 -5.52 0.16 1.83
N LYS A 65 -6.77 0.57 1.65
CA LYS A 65 -7.85 -0.31 1.24
C LYS A 65 -7.99 -0.19 -0.27
N ALA A 66 -7.87 -1.31 -0.97
CA ALA A 66 -8.15 -1.36 -2.40
C ALA A 66 -9.59 -0.89 -2.67
N LEU A 67 -9.72 0.00 -3.64
CA LEU A 67 -10.97 0.48 -4.18
C LEU A 67 -11.21 -0.15 -5.55
N ASP A 68 -12.48 -0.40 -5.88
CA ASP A 68 -12.85 -0.81 -7.23
C ASP A 68 -12.56 0.35 -8.21
N ALA A 69 -11.78 0.07 -9.26
CA ALA A 69 -11.43 1.00 -10.32
C ALA A 69 -12.67 1.56 -11.06
N ASN A 70 -13.82 0.87 -10.97
CA ASN A 70 -15.07 1.31 -11.56
C ASN A 70 -15.87 2.29 -10.72
N LEU A 71 -15.48 2.53 -9.46
CA LEU A 71 -16.15 3.50 -8.60
C LEU A 71 -16.13 4.90 -9.21
N SER A 72 -17.28 5.58 -9.13
CA SER A 72 -17.44 6.92 -9.70
C SER A 72 -16.39 7.90 -9.18
N ILE A 73 -16.12 7.89 -7.87
CA ILE A 73 -15.11 8.76 -7.25
C ILE A 73 -13.70 8.51 -7.79
N VAL A 74 -13.36 7.25 -8.09
CA VAL A 74 -12.04 6.88 -8.62
C VAL A 74 -11.87 7.41 -10.05
N LYS A 75 -12.90 7.24 -10.89
CA LYS A 75 -12.91 7.76 -12.27
C LYS A 75 -12.90 9.28 -12.30
N GLU A 76 -13.62 9.91 -11.38
CA GLU A 76 -13.65 11.36 -11.23
C GLU A 76 -12.29 11.91 -10.83
N LEU A 77 -11.61 11.31 -9.85
CA LEU A 77 -10.26 11.69 -9.45
C LEU A 77 -9.27 11.59 -10.61
N ALA A 78 -9.24 10.45 -11.30
CA ALA A 78 -8.35 10.26 -12.46
C ALA A 78 -8.63 11.29 -13.57
N THR A 79 -9.91 11.52 -13.87
CA THR A 79 -10.33 12.50 -14.87
C THR A 79 -9.95 13.93 -14.46
N ALA A 80 -10.13 14.28 -13.19
CA ALA A 80 -9.76 15.58 -12.64
C ALA A 80 -8.26 15.82 -12.72
N SER A 81 -7.44 14.81 -12.39
CA SER A 81 -5.98 14.86 -12.53
C SER A 81 -5.56 15.12 -13.99
N ILE A 82 -6.13 14.41 -14.95
CA ILE A 82 -5.82 14.60 -16.39
C ILE A 82 -6.27 15.99 -16.86
N LYS A 83 -7.46 16.44 -16.46
CA LYS A 83 -7.94 17.79 -16.77
C LYS A 83 -7.00 18.86 -16.21
N HIS A 84 -6.52 18.67 -14.99
CA HIS A 84 -5.55 19.59 -14.38
C HIS A 84 -4.24 19.61 -15.17
N ILE A 85 -3.72 18.45 -15.58
CA ILE A 85 -2.52 18.36 -16.42
C ILE A 85 -2.70 19.12 -17.74
N ASN A 86 -3.79 18.84 -18.47
CA ASN A 86 -4.05 19.46 -19.77
C ASN A 86 -4.28 20.97 -19.70
N ASN A 87 -4.95 21.44 -18.65
CA ASN A 87 -5.40 22.83 -18.55
C ASN A 87 -4.46 23.74 -17.75
N VAL A 88 -3.61 23.17 -16.90
CA VAL A 88 -2.65 23.93 -16.09
C VAL A 88 -1.24 23.76 -16.63
N TYR A 89 -0.73 22.53 -16.71
CA TYR A 89 0.66 22.28 -17.10
C TYR A 89 0.89 22.37 -18.62
N LEU A 90 0.01 21.75 -19.42
CA LEU A 90 0.21 21.65 -20.87
C LEU A 90 -0.36 22.85 -21.64
N LYS A 91 -1.15 23.72 -20.99
CA LYS A 91 -1.87 24.81 -21.69
C LYS A 91 -0.94 25.74 -22.46
N ALA A 92 0.21 26.11 -21.89
CA ALA A 92 1.20 26.97 -22.56
C ALA A 92 1.99 26.24 -23.66
N HIS A 93 2.05 24.91 -23.61
CA HIS A 93 2.87 24.06 -24.48
C HIS A 93 2.04 23.23 -25.46
N ARG A 94 0.79 23.62 -25.73
CA ARG A 94 -0.11 22.87 -26.65
C ARG A 94 0.40 22.73 -28.08
N HIS A 95 1.37 23.56 -28.47
CA HIS A 95 2.04 23.46 -29.78
C HIS A 95 3.13 22.36 -29.82
N LEU A 96 3.56 21.85 -28.65
CA LEU A 96 4.57 20.80 -28.51
C LEU A 96 3.99 19.52 -27.89
N CYS A 97 2.92 19.61 -27.08
CA CYS A 97 2.37 18.51 -26.30
C CYS A 97 0.94 18.16 -26.72
N MET A 98 0.63 16.86 -26.79
CA MET A 98 -0.72 16.34 -27.07
C MET A 98 -1.64 16.43 -25.85
N VAL A 99 -2.96 16.41 -26.06
CA VAL A 99 -3.97 16.56 -25.01
C VAL A 99 -4.40 15.18 -24.51
N TYR A 100 -3.96 14.83 -23.31
CA TYR A 100 -4.22 13.50 -22.78
C TYR A 100 -5.71 13.22 -22.49
N THR A 101 -6.12 11.98 -22.71
CA THR A 101 -7.43 11.47 -22.30
C THR A 101 -7.28 10.24 -21.42
N LEU A 102 -8.26 9.99 -20.54
CA LEU A 102 -8.22 8.82 -19.65
C LEU A 102 -8.47 7.55 -20.46
N LYS A 103 -7.52 6.61 -20.45
CA LYS A 103 -7.69 5.31 -21.09
C LYS A 103 -8.42 4.34 -20.16
N THR A 104 -7.83 4.12 -18.98
CA THR A 104 -8.35 3.21 -17.98
C THR A 104 -7.72 3.50 -16.61
N VAL A 105 -8.43 3.15 -15.55
CA VAL A 105 -7.86 3.12 -14.19
C VAL A 105 -7.35 1.71 -13.92
N ILE A 106 -6.08 1.58 -13.54
CA ILE A 106 -5.43 0.29 -13.27
C ILE A 106 -5.73 -0.14 -11.84
N ARG A 107 -5.52 0.76 -10.87
CA ARG A 107 -5.75 0.49 -9.45
C ARG A 107 -6.07 1.77 -8.71
N ALA A 108 -6.84 1.63 -7.64
CA ALA A 108 -7.10 2.71 -6.70
C ALA A 108 -7.09 2.17 -5.28
N GLU A 109 -6.65 3.02 -4.36
CA GLU A 109 -6.61 2.71 -2.94
C GLU A 109 -6.93 3.95 -2.11
N VAL A 110 -7.49 3.72 -0.92
CA VAL A 110 -7.78 4.78 0.05
C VAL A 110 -7.16 4.45 1.40
N GLU A 111 -6.53 5.46 2.00
CA GLU A 111 -6.09 5.43 3.38
C GLU A 111 -6.92 6.41 4.21
N GLU A 112 -7.40 5.95 5.36
CA GLU A 112 -8.13 6.79 6.31
C GLU A 112 -7.22 7.16 7.46
N PHE A 113 -7.07 8.46 7.70
CA PHE A 113 -6.35 9.02 8.83
C PHE A 113 -7.34 9.67 9.79
N GLN A 114 -7.27 9.28 11.06
CA GLN A 114 -7.98 9.97 12.13
C GLN A 114 -7.25 11.27 12.44
N ASN A 115 -7.90 12.42 12.21
CA ASN A 115 -7.37 13.68 12.70
C ASN A 115 -7.61 13.77 14.21
N ALA A 116 -6.64 14.32 14.95
CA ALA A 116 -6.74 14.47 16.39
C ALA A 116 -8.05 15.17 16.80
N ASN A 117 -8.68 14.66 17.87
CA ASN A 117 -9.98 15.11 18.37
C ASN A 117 -10.00 16.63 18.59
N SER A 118 -10.84 17.35 17.85
CA SER A 118 -11.21 18.72 18.22
C SER A 118 -12.37 18.65 19.20
N THR A 119 -12.11 18.91 20.48
CA THR A 119 -13.17 19.06 21.48
C THR A 119 -13.88 20.39 21.25
N ASN A 120 -15.13 20.34 20.79
CA ASN A 120 -16.00 21.52 20.89
C ASN A 120 -16.49 21.68 22.34
N THR A 121 -16.81 22.92 22.73
CA THR A 121 -17.25 23.35 24.07
C THR A 121 -18.50 22.65 24.62
N ASN A 122 -19.15 21.79 23.83
CA ASN A 122 -20.37 21.06 24.19
C ASN A 122 -20.17 19.55 24.36
N GLY A 123 -18.93 19.06 24.49
CA GLY A 123 -18.65 17.64 24.78
C GLY A 123 -18.96 16.65 23.65
N SER A 124 -19.26 17.13 22.44
CA SER A 124 -19.44 16.30 21.25
C SER A 124 -18.09 16.11 20.54
N LEU A 125 -17.60 14.87 20.49
CA LEU A 125 -16.41 14.47 19.72
C LEU A 125 -16.76 14.51 18.22
N ARG A 126 -16.25 15.50 17.48
CA ARG A 126 -16.19 15.41 16.02
C ARG A 126 -14.88 14.76 15.62
N ASN A 127 -14.97 13.52 15.18
CA ASN A 127 -13.84 12.84 14.54
C ASN A 127 -13.84 13.28 13.07
N ASN A 128 -12.91 14.16 12.70
CA ASN A 128 -12.66 14.48 11.31
C ASN A 128 -11.75 13.39 10.73
N PHE A 129 -12.16 12.75 9.64
CA PHE A 129 -11.34 11.78 8.93
C PHE A 129 -10.76 12.44 7.69
N THR A 130 -9.46 12.26 7.47
CA THR A 130 -8.81 12.60 6.20
C THR A 130 -8.70 11.32 5.37
N HIS A 131 -9.23 11.35 4.15
CA HIS A 131 -9.07 10.27 3.20
C HIS A 131 -7.98 10.64 2.19
N LEU A 132 -6.94 9.84 2.09
CA LEU A 132 -5.93 9.92 1.05
C LEU A 132 -6.28 8.91 -0.04
N PHE A 133 -6.48 9.38 -1.27
CA PHE A 133 -6.71 8.52 -2.42
C PHE A 133 -5.45 8.43 -3.27
N THR A 134 -5.02 7.21 -3.57
CA THR A 134 -3.97 6.96 -4.56
C THR A 134 -4.61 6.26 -5.75
N VAL A 135 -4.51 6.86 -6.93
CA VAL A 135 -5.11 6.34 -8.17
C VAL A 135 -4.03 6.21 -9.24
N LEU A 136 -3.86 4.99 -9.77
CA LEU A 136 -2.99 4.72 -10.90
C LEU A 136 -3.85 4.50 -12.15
N PHE A 137 -3.53 5.23 -13.21
CA PHE A 137 -4.30 5.19 -14.46
C PHE A 137 -3.38 5.31 -15.68
N GLU A 138 -3.88 4.78 -16.80
CA GLU A 138 -3.27 4.96 -18.12
C GLU A 138 -3.93 6.12 -18.85
N VAL A 139 -3.13 6.85 -19.63
CA VAL A 139 -3.60 7.93 -20.50
C VAL A 139 -3.37 7.58 -21.96
N LEU A 140 -4.23 8.10 -22.83
CA LEU A 140 -4.00 8.15 -24.26
C LEU A 140 -3.53 9.57 -24.65
N PRO A 141 -2.61 9.68 -25.62
CA PRO A 141 -2.27 10.94 -26.27
C PRO A 141 -3.49 11.66 -26.84
#